data_AF-A0A3C0A380-F1
#
_entry.id   AF-A0A3C0A380-F1
#
_cell.length_a   1.000
_cell.length_b   1.000
_cell.length_c   1.000
_cell.angle_alpha   90.00
_cell.angle_beta   90.00
_cell.angle_gamma   90.00
#
_symmetry.space_group_name_H-M   'P 1'
#
loop_
_entity.id
_entity.type
_entity.pdbx_description
1 polymer ?
#
loop_
_entity_poly.entity_id
_entity_poly.type
_entity_poly.pdbx_seq_one_letter_code
_entity_poly.pdbx_strand_id
1 'polypeptide(L)'
;MRFSSNIPFSIEVFRRHLDVITKQFDPIFSLKQEDKCFIIKFEKTRKSYADFLTLYENAPTQKESDKVESGLGPFFVKTISAEKIALSRKKPLRNAYNEIVLYEYHGTSDPNLANRNIKDFNLIPDFDVPKWVPLEYVGFRNVELKSVALIINHPDPDIRKTIYNCADVQTLRKAYFPQKSGYYNIQNILPIGIAEAKAGLPAQTCQKRSTPPSVKTPIVLANWMHGNSEGLNKFTRQFNLKTNLRLKVVDFSPHELVKVFNKKPRPYNLLVLVFDAVRADPNAFFDSFAKSDGFHDFEIPVIKKLYTELNREDNDGKRKVIAARIANEILDQSLALPLYQSLRTLYYPKEIKNLTVGTGFLEYPEVGDLKW
;
A
#
# COMPACT_ATOMS: atom_id res chain seq x y z
N MET A 1 15.83 23.49 17.14
CA MET A 1 14.55 22.79 16.87
C MET A 1 14.13 22.05 18.14
N ARG A 2 12.87 21.61 18.28
CA ARG A 2 12.39 20.88 19.46
C ARG A 2 11.38 19.81 19.07
N PHE A 3 11.45 18.63 19.71
CA PHE A 3 10.46 17.57 19.57
C PHE A 3 9.15 17.97 20.26
N SER A 4 9.24 18.49 21.48
CA SER A 4 8.12 19.03 22.25
C SER A 4 8.54 20.31 22.99
N SER A 5 7.65 20.92 23.78
CA SER A 5 7.97 22.13 24.54
C SER A 5 9.20 21.94 25.43
N ASN A 6 9.43 20.72 25.93
CA ASN A 6 10.45 20.44 26.92
C ASN A 6 11.66 19.68 26.36
N ILE A 7 11.56 19.09 25.16
CA ILE A 7 12.62 18.26 24.60
C ILE A 7 13.31 18.96 23.41
N PRO A 8 14.54 19.48 23.58
CA PRO A 8 15.29 20.09 22.49
C PRO A 8 15.83 19.06 21.51
N PHE A 9 15.97 19.45 20.25
CA PHE A 9 16.76 18.71 19.27
C PHE A 9 18.15 19.32 19.21
N SER A 10 19.10 18.67 19.90
CA SER A 10 20.49 19.12 20.01
C SER A 10 21.38 18.50 18.93
N ILE A 11 22.63 18.98 18.85
CA ILE A 11 23.64 18.45 17.93
C ILE A 11 23.95 16.98 18.25
N GLU A 12 23.99 16.62 19.53
CA GLU A 12 24.26 15.25 19.99
C GLU A 12 23.13 14.29 19.60
N VAL A 13 21.87 14.76 19.71
CA VAL A 13 20.72 13.99 19.26
C VAL A 13 20.75 13.80 17.74
N PHE A 14 21.06 14.86 16.99
CA PHE A 14 21.17 14.76 15.54
C PHE A 14 22.29 13.81 15.11
N ARG A 15 23.46 13.87 15.76
CA ARG A 15 24.58 12.94 15.51
C ARG A 15 24.16 11.49 15.72
N ARG A 16 23.50 11.19 16.85
CA ARG A 16 23.05 9.83 17.16
C ARG A 16 22.01 9.34 16.16
N HIS A 17 21.08 10.22 15.76
CA HIS A 17 20.09 9.90 14.76
C HIS A 17 20.74 9.59 13.40
N LEU A 18 21.67 10.44 12.93
CA LEU A 18 22.41 10.19 11.69
C LEU A 18 23.21 8.89 11.76
N ASP A 19 23.88 8.60 12.89
CA ASP A 19 24.61 7.35 13.07
C ASP A 19 23.70 6.12 12.90
N VAL A 20 22.55 6.11 13.58
CA VAL A 20 21.57 5.02 13.52
C VAL A 20 21.00 4.85 12.11
N ILE A 21 20.50 5.93 11.51
CA ILE A 21 19.83 5.88 10.20
C ILE A 21 20.85 5.55 9.08
N THR A 22 22.05 6.12 9.13
CA THR A 22 23.09 5.82 8.13
C THR A 22 23.55 4.38 8.22
N LYS A 23 23.69 3.84 9.43
CA LYS A 23 24.06 2.43 9.64
C LYS A 23 23.04 1.46 9.06
N GLN A 24 21.75 1.82 9.04
CA GLN A 24 20.70 1.03 8.42
C GLN A 24 20.84 1.01 6.89
N PHE A 25 21.30 2.11 6.30
CA PHE A 25 21.55 2.21 4.86
C PHE A 25 22.85 1.51 4.44
N ASP A 26 23.96 1.83 5.10
CA ASP A 26 25.26 1.21 4.88
C ASP A 26 25.98 1.06 6.23
N PRO A 27 26.24 -0.18 6.70
CA PRO A 27 26.92 -0.38 7.98
C PRO A 27 28.39 0.08 7.96
N ILE A 28 28.97 0.31 6.78
CA ILE A 28 30.36 0.71 6.60
C ILE A 28 30.41 2.19 6.17
N PHE A 29 30.37 3.07 7.15
CA PHE A 29 30.47 4.52 6.96
C PHE A 29 31.32 5.16 8.05
N SER A 30 31.73 6.40 7.83
CA SER A 30 32.27 7.26 8.87
C SER A 30 31.44 8.52 9.00
N LEU A 31 31.18 8.93 10.25
CA LEU A 31 30.47 10.15 10.60
C LEU A 31 31.40 11.05 11.42
N LYS A 32 31.72 12.21 10.87
CA LYS A 32 32.53 13.24 11.53
C LYS A 32 31.71 14.51 11.69
N GLN A 33 31.93 15.21 12.80
CA GLN A 33 31.41 16.56 12.99
C GLN A 33 32.52 17.55 12.65
N GLU A 34 32.21 18.51 11.79
CA GLU A 34 33.08 19.65 11.48
C GLU A 34 32.23 20.91 11.70
N ASP A 35 32.57 21.66 12.75
CA ASP A 35 31.78 22.79 13.27
C ASP A 35 30.31 22.45 13.52
N LYS A 36 29.41 23.04 12.72
CA LYS A 36 27.95 22.87 12.77
C LYS A 36 27.43 21.86 11.73
N CYS A 37 28.33 21.13 11.08
CA CYS A 37 28.03 20.20 10.00
C CYS A 37 28.39 18.76 10.39
N PHE A 38 27.65 17.81 9.82
CA PHE A 38 27.99 16.40 9.87
C PHE A 38 28.43 15.95 8.48
N ILE A 39 29.60 15.32 8.41
CA ILE A 39 30.17 14.77 7.19
C ILE A 39 30.09 13.25 7.28
N ILE A 40 29.42 12.68 6.28
CA ILE A 40 29.23 11.24 6.13
C ILE A 40 30.05 10.78 4.93
N LYS A 41 30.92 9.79 5.14
CA LYS A 41 31.72 9.19 4.07
C LYS A 41 31.44 7.69 3.99
N PHE A 42 31.20 7.22 2.79
CA PHE A 42 31.04 5.81 2.44
C PHE A 42 32.29 5.33 1.69
N GLU A 43 32.58 4.03 1.75
CA GLU A 43 33.69 3.44 0.98
C GLU A 43 33.44 3.44 -0.53
N LYS A 44 32.17 3.44 -0.93
CA LYS A 44 31.71 3.43 -2.32
C LYS A 44 30.70 4.54 -2.55
N THR A 45 30.54 4.97 -3.80
CA THR A 45 29.54 5.98 -4.15
C THR A 45 28.12 5.47 -3.86
N ARG A 46 27.36 6.22 -3.06
CA ARG A 46 25.96 5.95 -2.67
C ARG A 46 25.04 7.05 -3.18
N LYS A 47 24.56 6.95 -4.42
CA LYS A 47 23.78 8.01 -5.09
C LYS A 47 22.39 8.22 -4.46
N SER A 48 21.79 7.15 -3.95
CA SER A 48 20.46 7.08 -3.36
C SER A 48 20.39 7.55 -1.89
N TYR A 49 21.53 7.84 -1.25
CA TYR A 49 21.57 8.11 0.19
C TYR A 49 20.81 9.40 0.57
N ALA A 50 20.91 10.45 -0.24
CA ALA A 50 20.16 11.68 0.00
C ALA A 50 18.65 11.43 -0.04
N ASP A 51 18.18 10.69 -1.03
CA ASP A 51 16.76 10.32 -1.16
C ASP A 51 16.31 9.43 0.01
N PHE A 52 17.16 8.49 0.45
CA PHE A 52 16.91 7.67 1.63
C PHE A 52 16.68 8.54 2.88
N LEU A 53 17.47 9.59 3.11
CA LEU A 53 17.27 10.48 4.26
C LEU A 53 15.95 11.27 4.22
N THR A 54 15.31 11.42 3.05
CA THR A 54 14.03 12.13 2.93
C THR A 54 12.82 11.28 3.35
N LEU A 55 13.01 9.98 3.60
CA LEU A 55 11.95 9.05 3.98
C LEU A 55 11.34 9.43 5.35
N TYR A 56 10.01 9.37 5.50
CA TYR A 56 9.35 9.75 6.76
C TYR A 56 9.72 8.81 7.90
N GLU A 57 9.90 7.52 7.61
CA GLU A 57 10.40 6.51 8.55
C GLU A 57 11.81 6.81 9.07
N ASN A 58 12.57 7.62 8.33
CA ASN A 58 13.90 8.08 8.71
C ASN A 58 13.86 9.45 9.38
N ALA A 59 12.70 10.06 9.57
CA ALA A 59 12.59 11.33 10.27
C ALA A 59 12.94 11.16 11.75
N PRO A 60 13.61 12.15 12.38
CA PRO A 60 13.91 12.09 13.80
C PRO A 60 12.62 12.15 14.63
N THR A 61 12.45 11.16 15.52
CA THR A 61 11.37 11.09 16.50
C THR A 61 11.91 10.88 17.92
N GLN A 62 11.11 11.24 18.91
CA GLN A 62 11.36 10.97 20.33
C GLN A 62 10.11 10.35 20.94
N LYS A 63 10.25 9.15 21.51
CA LYS A 63 9.16 8.50 22.24
C LYS A 63 8.83 9.30 23.52
N GLU A 64 7.57 9.70 23.67
CA GLU A 64 7.03 10.38 24.86
C GLU A 64 6.23 9.40 25.74
N SER A 65 5.58 8.41 25.11
CA SER A 65 4.85 7.32 25.76
C SER A 65 4.76 6.10 24.83
N ASP A 66 4.13 5.02 25.29
CA ASP A 66 3.90 3.83 24.43
C ASP A 66 2.98 4.08 23.24
N LYS A 67 2.22 5.18 23.24
CA LYS A 67 1.27 5.52 22.16
C LYS A 67 1.63 6.79 21.39
N VAL A 68 2.66 7.52 21.82
CA VAL A 68 2.97 8.85 21.29
C VAL A 68 4.46 9.00 21.06
N GLU A 69 4.80 9.38 19.83
CA GLU A 69 6.11 9.87 19.44
C GLU A 69 6.02 11.34 19.01
N SER A 70 6.93 12.15 19.53
CA SER A 70 7.09 13.55 19.14
C SER A 70 8.08 13.64 17.98
N GLY A 71 7.64 14.13 16.83
CA GLY A 71 8.50 14.49 15.71
C GLY A 71 8.98 15.94 15.77
N LEU A 72 9.81 16.37 14.82
CA LEU A 72 10.22 17.78 14.66
C LEU A 72 9.19 18.65 13.91
N GLY A 73 8.14 18.04 13.34
CA GLY A 73 7.10 18.71 12.59
C GLY A 73 6.31 19.77 13.38
N PRO A 74 5.43 20.53 12.71
CA PRO A 74 4.76 21.69 13.29
C PRO A 74 3.67 21.34 14.32
N PHE A 75 3.22 20.08 14.38
CA PHE A 75 2.18 19.61 15.30
C PHE A 75 2.73 18.65 16.34
N PHE A 76 2.01 18.53 17.46
CA PHE A 76 2.20 17.51 18.47
C PHE A 76 0.87 16.84 18.80
N VAL A 77 0.91 15.61 19.30
CA VAL A 77 -0.29 14.89 19.74
C VAL A 77 -0.83 15.52 21.01
N LYS A 78 -2.04 16.08 20.95
CA LYS A 78 -2.74 16.69 22.09
C LYS A 78 -3.52 15.62 22.85
N THR A 79 -4.26 14.75 22.15
CA THR A 79 -5.03 13.66 22.74
C THR A 79 -5.14 12.46 21.80
N ILE A 80 -5.16 11.26 22.37
CA ILE A 80 -5.54 10.01 21.68
C ILE A 80 -6.63 9.33 22.52
N SER A 81 -7.77 9.05 21.90
CA SER A 81 -8.83 8.18 22.44
C SER A 81 -9.19 7.11 21.42
N ALA A 82 -10.17 6.26 21.73
CA ALA A 82 -10.67 5.28 20.76
C ALA A 82 -11.31 6.00 19.56
N GLU A 83 -12.06 7.07 19.83
CA GLU A 83 -12.90 7.76 18.85
C GLU A 83 -12.14 8.78 18.00
N LYS A 84 -11.01 9.31 18.50
CA LYS A 84 -10.25 10.34 17.78
C LYS A 84 -8.79 10.49 18.21
N ILE A 85 -8.01 11.06 17.29
CA ILE A 85 -6.68 11.62 17.54
C ILE A 85 -6.76 13.13 17.27
N ALA A 86 -6.34 13.95 18.24
CA ALA A 86 -6.23 15.39 18.05
C ALA A 86 -4.77 15.83 18.11
N LEU A 87 -4.36 16.61 17.12
CA LEU A 87 -3.05 17.23 17.03
C LEU A 87 -3.20 18.74 17.20
N SER A 88 -2.26 19.36 17.92
CA SER A 88 -2.20 20.83 18.08
C SER A 88 -0.90 21.36 17.52
N ARG A 89 -0.95 22.55 16.91
CA ARG A 89 0.25 23.20 16.37
C ARG A 89 1.13 23.67 17.52
N LYS A 90 2.42 23.31 17.49
CA LYS A 90 3.42 23.68 18.51
C LYS A 90 3.55 25.20 18.67
N LYS A 91 3.36 25.94 17.59
CA LYS A 91 3.32 27.40 17.56
C LYS A 91 2.11 27.84 16.75
N PRO A 92 1.06 28.40 17.39
CA PRO A 92 -0.11 28.86 16.67
C PRO A 92 0.26 29.88 15.58
N LEU A 93 -0.35 29.75 14.42
CA LEU A 93 -0.20 30.68 13.30
C LEU A 93 -1.54 31.33 12.99
N ARG A 94 -1.51 32.63 12.70
CA ARG A 94 -2.65 33.30 12.10
C ARG A 94 -2.80 32.76 10.68
N ASN A 95 -4.04 32.53 10.31
CA ASN A 95 -4.42 32.04 9.00
C ASN A 95 -3.97 30.61 8.63
N ALA A 96 -3.94 29.70 9.60
CA ALA A 96 -3.58 28.31 9.38
C ALA A 96 -4.34 27.36 10.31
N TYR A 97 -4.39 26.08 9.93
CA TYR A 97 -4.87 25.03 10.83
C TYR A 97 -3.96 24.94 12.06
N ASN A 98 -4.52 25.24 13.22
CA ASN A 98 -3.85 25.13 14.53
C ASN A 98 -4.23 23.85 15.28
N GLU A 99 -5.28 23.17 14.83
CA GLU A 99 -5.72 21.88 15.33
C GLU A 99 -6.08 20.98 14.14
N ILE A 100 -5.73 19.69 14.25
CA ILE A 100 -6.13 18.64 13.31
C ILE A 100 -6.81 17.58 14.15
N VAL A 101 -8.03 17.18 13.77
CA VAL A 101 -8.77 16.12 14.45
C VAL A 101 -9.05 15.01 13.45
N LEU A 102 -8.53 13.83 13.76
CA LEU A 102 -8.76 12.59 13.02
C LEU A 102 -9.82 11.80 13.79
N TYR A 103 -10.93 11.50 13.13
CA TYR A 103 -12.01 10.70 13.71
C TYR A 103 -11.86 9.25 13.29
N GLU A 104 -12.15 8.31 14.19
CA GLU A 104 -12.34 6.91 13.82
C GLU A 104 -13.59 6.79 12.93
N TYR A 105 -13.47 6.02 11.85
CA TYR A 105 -14.57 5.80 10.91
C TYR A 105 -15.33 4.52 11.25
N HIS A 106 -16.64 4.65 11.52
CA HIS A 106 -17.50 3.53 11.93
C HIS A 106 -18.44 3.01 10.82
N GLY A 107 -18.11 3.24 9.55
CA GLY A 107 -18.94 2.80 8.42
C GLY A 107 -20.03 3.81 8.04
N THR A 108 -20.97 3.38 7.18
CA THR A 108 -22.01 4.24 6.60
C THR A 108 -22.95 4.90 7.62
N SER A 109 -23.02 4.37 8.84
CA SER A 109 -23.83 4.92 9.94
C SER A 109 -23.07 5.92 10.82
N ASP A 110 -21.81 6.23 10.50
CA ASP A 110 -21.00 7.15 11.30
C ASP A 110 -21.59 8.56 11.30
N PRO A 111 -21.93 9.15 12.47
CA PRO A 111 -22.50 10.48 12.57
C PRO A 111 -21.58 11.59 11.99
N ASN A 112 -20.28 11.35 11.93
CA ASN A 112 -19.32 12.29 11.34
C ASN A 112 -19.55 12.49 9.83
N LEU A 113 -20.19 11.55 9.12
CA LEU A 113 -20.55 11.71 7.71
C LEU A 113 -21.55 12.86 7.47
N ALA A 114 -22.32 13.26 8.49
CA ALA A 114 -23.20 14.42 8.42
C ALA A 114 -22.52 15.73 8.85
N ASN A 115 -21.30 15.68 9.39
CA ASN A 115 -20.61 16.83 9.95
C ASN A 115 -20.00 17.72 8.86
N ARG A 116 -20.61 18.90 8.64
CA ARG A 116 -20.16 19.90 7.66
C ARG A 116 -18.80 20.54 7.97
N ASN A 117 -18.28 20.34 9.19
CA ASN A 117 -16.99 20.88 9.61
C ASN A 117 -15.81 19.96 9.29
N ILE A 118 -16.04 18.72 8.86
CA ILE A 118 -14.96 17.83 8.42
C ILE A 118 -14.42 18.34 7.10
N LYS A 119 -13.11 18.57 7.06
CA LYS A 119 -12.41 19.16 5.91
C LYS A 119 -11.74 18.12 5.01
N ASP A 120 -11.77 16.85 5.38
CA ASP A 120 -11.09 15.79 4.65
C ASP A 120 -11.86 14.46 4.82
N PHE A 121 -12.33 13.90 3.70
CA PHE A 121 -13.00 12.59 3.62
C PHE A 121 -12.13 11.57 2.85
N ASN A 122 -10.85 11.84 2.67
CA ASN A 122 -9.95 11.10 1.79
C ASN A 122 -9.35 9.85 2.44
N LEU A 123 -9.83 9.45 3.61
CA LEU A 123 -9.44 8.19 4.27
C LEU A 123 -10.59 7.17 4.38
N ILE A 124 -11.82 7.53 3.99
CA ILE A 124 -12.97 6.60 3.99
C ILE A 124 -13.22 6.04 2.57
N PRO A 125 -13.98 4.94 2.38
CA PRO A 125 -14.28 4.46 1.05
C PRO A 125 -15.05 5.48 0.19
N ASP A 126 -14.75 5.55 -1.11
CA ASP A 126 -15.38 6.54 -2.02
C ASP A 126 -16.90 6.44 -2.09
N PHE A 127 -17.45 5.23 -1.91
CA PHE A 127 -18.89 4.99 -1.91
C PHE A 127 -19.58 5.44 -0.60
N ASP A 128 -18.80 5.68 0.45
CA ASP A 128 -19.27 6.20 1.74
C ASP A 128 -19.12 7.73 1.85
N VAL A 129 -18.44 8.37 0.89
CA VAL A 129 -18.34 9.83 0.82
C VAL A 129 -19.76 10.41 0.69
N PRO A 130 -20.18 11.30 1.62
CA PRO A 130 -21.53 11.85 1.59
C PRO A 130 -21.84 12.57 0.28
N LYS A 131 -23.06 12.42 -0.23
CA LYS A 131 -23.49 13.02 -1.52
C LYS A 131 -23.34 14.54 -1.59
N TRP A 132 -23.30 15.23 -0.44
CA TRP A 132 -23.11 16.67 -0.38
C TRP A 132 -21.64 17.10 -0.59
N VAL A 133 -20.68 16.22 -0.30
CA VAL A 133 -19.24 16.53 -0.42
C VAL A 133 -18.87 16.86 -1.87
N PRO A 134 -19.20 16.05 -2.89
CA PRO A 134 -18.89 16.39 -4.29
C PRO A 134 -19.54 17.69 -4.80
N LEU A 135 -20.60 18.17 -4.15
CA LEU A 135 -21.29 19.41 -4.52
C LEU A 135 -20.61 20.65 -3.92
N GLU A 136 -20.05 20.49 -2.72
CA GLU A 136 -19.51 21.60 -1.93
C GLU A 136 -17.98 21.69 -2.01
N TYR A 137 -17.29 20.59 -2.29
CA TYR A 137 -15.83 20.46 -2.28
C TYR A 137 -15.26 20.53 -3.69
N VAL A 138 -13.97 20.84 -3.81
CA VAL A 138 -13.20 20.62 -5.03
C VAL A 138 -12.74 19.17 -5.03
N GLY A 139 -13.15 18.43 -6.05
CA GLY A 139 -12.72 17.05 -6.28
C GLY A 139 -11.61 16.98 -7.31
N PHE A 140 -10.62 16.12 -7.11
CA PHE A 140 -9.61 15.82 -8.11
C PHE A 140 -9.29 14.34 -8.13
N ARG A 141 -9.12 13.81 -9.33
CA ARG A 141 -8.92 12.39 -9.57
C ARG A 141 -7.45 12.06 -9.37
N ASN A 142 -7.15 11.31 -8.33
CA ASN A 142 -5.82 10.79 -8.04
C ASN A 142 -5.66 9.36 -8.56
N VAL A 143 -4.47 9.10 -9.11
CA VAL A 143 -4.03 7.78 -9.54
C VAL A 143 -3.15 7.22 -8.43
N GLU A 144 -3.75 6.42 -7.56
CA GLU A 144 -3.06 5.89 -6.37
C GLU A 144 -1.96 4.92 -6.80
N LEU A 145 -0.84 4.89 -6.07
CA LEU A 145 0.18 3.84 -6.20
C LEU A 145 -0.30 2.60 -5.44
N LYS A 146 -1.50 2.15 -5.80
CA LYS A 146 -2.22 1.07 -5.15
C LYS A 146 -2.73 0.10 -6.19
N SER A 147 -2.18 -1.10 -6.23
CA SER A 147 -2.63 -2.18 -7.10
C SER A 147 -3.41 -3.22 -6.31
N VAL A 148 -4.42 -3.80 -6.93
CA VAL A 148 -5.24 -4.86 -6.36
C VAL A 148 -5.06 -6.09 -7.22
N ALA A 149 -4.68 -7.20 -6.60
CA ALA A 149 -4.42 -8.46 -7.29
C ALA A 149 -5.01 -9.65 -6.53
N LEU A 150 -5.39 -10.68 -7.27
CA LEU A 150 -5.68 -12.00 -6.72
C LEU A 150 -4.36 -12.76 -6.57
N ILE A 151 -3.97 -13.05 -5.34
CA ILE A 151 -2.83 -13.91 -5.05
C ILE A 151 -3.20 -15.37 -5.24
N ILE A 152 -2.32 -16.11 -5.90
CA ILE A 152 -2.50 -17.51 -6.25
C ILE A 152 -1.52 -18.38 -5.45
N ASN A 153 -1.88 -18.68 -4.20
CA ASN A 153 -1.18 -19.57 -3.29
C ASN A 153 -1.56 -21.04 -3.54
N HIS A 154 -1.10 -21.59 -4.66
CA HIS A 154 -1.21 -23.02 -4.95
C HIS A 154 0.15 -23.58 -5.39
N PRO A 155 0.64 -24.69 -4.80
CA PRO A 155 1.99 -25.18 -5.08
C PRO A 155 2.15 -25.70 -6.51
N ASP A 156 1.08 -26.27 -7.09
CA ASP A 156 1.07 -26.78 -8.46
C ASP A 156 1.04 -25.66 -9.52
N PRO A 157 2.08 -25.52 -10.37
CA PRO A 157 2.15 -24.50 -11.42
C PRO A 157 1.04 -24.59 -12.47
N ASP A 158 0.58 -25.79 -12.82
CA ASP A 158 -0.47 -25.99 -13.83
C ASP A 158 -1.83 -25.50 -13.32
N ILE A 159 -2.08 -25.71 -12.03
CA ILE A 159 -3.26 -25.16 -11.36
C ILE A 159 -3.17 -23.64 -11.29
N ARG A 160 -2.02 -23.08 -10.92
CA ARG A 160 -1.83 -21.62 -10.92
C ARG A 160 -2.08 -21.02 -12.31
N LYS A 161 -1.49 -21.61 -13.34
CA LYS A 161 -1.66 -21.18 -14.74
C LYS A 161 -3.12 -21.25 -15.18
N THR A 162 -3.84 -22.30 -14.77
CA THR A 162 -5.27 -22.43 -15.08
C THR A 162 -6.09 -21.34 -14.39
N ILE A 163 -5.86 -21.10 -13.10
CA ILE A 163 -6.54 -20.03 -12.35
C ILE A 163 -6.26 -18.67 -13.00
N TYR A 164 -4.98 -18.35 -13.23
CA TYR A 164 -4.55 -17.11 -13.85
C TYR A 164 -5.21 -16.90 -15.21
N ASN A 165 -5.26 -17.91 -16.08
CA ASN A 165 -5.81 -17.74 -17.43
C ASN A 165 -7.34 -17.79 -17.51
N CYS A 166 -8.01 -18.44 -16.55
CA CYS A 166 -9.45 -18.69 -16.63
C CYS A 166 -10.31 -17.88 -15.67
N ALA A 167 -9.72 -17.24 -14.66
CA ALA A 167 -10.42 -16.27 -13.83
C ALA A 167 -10.59 -14.95 -14.59
N ASP A 168 -11.73 -14.78 -15.26
CA ASP A 168 -12.04 -13.56 -16.00
C ASP A 168 -11.98 -12.33 -15.09
N VAL A 169 -11.03 -11.43 -15.36
CA VAL A 169 -10.72 -10.29 -14.48
C VAL A 169 -11.89 -9.33 -14.34
N GLN A 170 -12.70 -9.13 -15.39
CA GLN A 170 -13.86 -8.25 -15.32
C GLN A 170 -14.98 -8.84 -14.44
N THR A 171 -15.27 -10.12 -14.63
CA THR A 171 -16.29 -10.85 -13.88
C THR A 171 -15.90 -10.97 -12.43
N LEU A 172 -14.63 -11.34 -12.14
CA LEU A 172 -14.14 -11.41 -10.77
C LEU A 172 -14.18 -10.05 -10.07
N ARG A 173 -13.77 -8.97 -10.74
CA ARG A 173 -13.85 -7.62 -10.16
C ARG A 173 -15.27 -7.21 -9.81
N LYS A 174 -16.21 -7.38 -10.73
CA LYS A 174 -17.63 -7.08 -10.48
C LYS A 174 -18.21 -7.94 -9.35
N ALA A 175 -17.79 -9.20 -9.27
CA ALA A 175 -18.20 -10.11 -8.23
C ALA A 175 -17.63 -9.74 -6.85
N TYR A 176 -16.35 -9.35 -6.78
CA TYR A 176 -15.66 -9.09 -5.50
C TYR A 176 -15.87 -7.65 -5.00
N PHE A 177 -15.90 -6.68 -5.92
CA PHE A 177 -16.00 -5.24 -5.64
C PHE A 177 -17.19 -4.61 -6.39
N PRO A 178 -18.45 -5.00 -6.08
CA PRO A 178 -19.62 -4.56 -6.85
C PRO A 178 -19.84 -3.05 -6.87
N GLN A 179 -19.36 -2.32 -5.86
CA GLN A 179 -19.52 -0.88 -5.71
C GLN A 179 -18.37 -0.05 -6.30
N LYS A 180 -17.27 -0.67 -6.76
CA LYS A 180 -16.10 0.06 -7.27
C LYS A 180 -16.36 0.51 -8.72
N SER A 181 -16.44 1.83 -8.92
CA SER A 181 -16.77 2.44 -10.22
C SER A 181 -15.57 2.99 -11.00
N GLY A 182 -14.45 3.30 -10.32
CA GLY A 182 -13.25 3.88 -10.93
C GLY A 182 -11.99 3.06 -10.70
N TYR A 183 -11.25 2.74 -11.76
CA TYR A 183 -9.96 2.05 -11.70
C TYR A 183 -9.21 2.13 -13.04
N TYR A 184 -7.90 1.84 -13.02
CA TYR A 184 -7.12 1.55 -14.23
C TYR A 184 -6.86 0.06 -14.38
N ASN A 185 -6.87 -0.43 -15.62
CA ASN A 185 -6.43 -1.79 -15.92
C ASN A 185 -4.90 -1.83 -15.91
N ILE A 186 -4.34 -2.80 -15.20
CA ILE A 186 -2.89 -3.08 -15.13
C ILE A 186 -2.63 -4.53 -15.54
N GLN A 187 -1.56 -4.76 -16.29
CA GLN A 187 -1.18 -6.09 -16.77
C GLN A 187 -0.23 -6.81 -15.81
N ASN A 188 0.46 -6.06 -14.94
CA ASN A 188 1.31 -6.59 -13.89
C ASN A 188 0.93 -6.01 -12.53
N ILE A 189 1.58 -6.51 -11.48
CA ILE A 189 1.40 -6.10 -10.08
C ILE A 189 1.77 -4.62 -9.86
N LEU A 190 2.58 -4.01 -10.75
CA LEU A 190 3.03 -2.63 -10.60
C LEU A 190 1.96 -1.62 -11.05
N PRO A 191 1.58 -0.65 -10.21
CA PRO A 191 0.68 0.44 -10.60
C PRO A 191 1.37 1.43 -11.56
N ILE A 192 0.59 2.04 -12.47
CA ILE A 192 1.03 3.14 -13.32
C ILE A 192 1.58 4.26 -12.44
N GLY A 193 2.78 4.75 -12.77
CA GLY A 193 3.56 5.66 -11.93
C GLY A 193 4.82 5.00 -11.36
N ILE A 194 4.85 3.67 -11.31
CA ILE A 194 6.07 2.90 -11.07
C ILE A 194 6.68 2.50 -12.41
N ALA A 195 8.00 2.62 -12.51
CA ALA A 195 8.72 2.20 -13.71
C ALA A 195 8.38 0.75 -14.06
N GLU A 196 8.22 0.46 -15.35
CA GLU A 196 7.91 -0.88 -15.88
C GLU A 196 6.48 -1.38 -15.55
N ALA A 197 5.62 -0.54 -14.99
CA ALA A 197 4.18 -0.79 -14.97
C ALA A 197 3.62 -0.89 -16.39
N LYS A 198 2.73 -1.86 -16.62
CA LYS A 198 2.10 -2.10 -17.92
C LYS A 198 0.60 -1.84 -17.83
N ALA A 199 0.09 -0.90 -18.62
CA ALA A 199 -1.34 -0.60 -18.70
C ALA A 199 -2.10 -1.63 -19.55
N GLY A 200 -3.36 -1.89 -19.21
CA GLY A 200 -4.23 -2.83 -19.94
C GLY A 200 -4.61 -4.05 -19.10
N LEU A 201 -5.41 -4.95 -19.67
CA LEU A 201 -5.77 -6.21 -18.99
C LEU A 201 -4.63 -7.22 -19.10
N PRO A 202 -4.42 -8.08 -18.08
CA PRO A 202 -3.48 -9.18 -18.21
C PRO A 202 -3.89 -10.07 -19.40
N ALA A 203 -2.89 -10.54 -20.15
CA ALA A 203 -3.12 -11.48 -21.24
C ALA A 203 -3.60 -12.82 -20.64
N GLN A 204 -4.84 -13.21 -20.95
CA GLN A 204 -5.46 -14.43 -20.44
C GLN A 204 -6.00 -15.25 -21.61
N THR A 205 -5.51 -16.48 -21.74
CA THR A 205 -6.02 -17.44 -22.73
C THR A 205 -6.55 -18.66 -22.01
N CYS A 206 -7.86 -18.66 -21.72
CA CYS A 206 -8.48 -19.80 -21.06
C CYS A 206 -8.80 -20.90 -22.06
N GLN A 207 -8.09 -22.03 -21.95
CA GLN A 207 -8.43 -23.26 -22.66
C GLN A 207 -9.32 -24.13 -21.76
N LYS A 208 -10.43 -24.61 -22.31
CA LYS A 208 -11.28 -25.59 -21.60
C LYS A 208 -10.48 -26.87 -21.40
N ARG A 209 -10.30 -27.30 -20.15
CA ARG A 209 -9.66 -28.57 -19.86
C ARG A 209 -10.62 -29.72 -20.15
N SER A 210 -10.22 -30.65 -21.00
CA SER A 210 -10.98 -31.85 -21.34
C SER A 210 -11.01 -32.87 -20.20
N THR A 211 -9.96 -32.89 -19.38
CA THR A 211 -9.80 -33.82 -18.25
C THR A 211 -9.82 -33.10 -16.91
N PRO A 212 -10.51 -33.64 -15.89
CA PRO A 212 -10.45 -33.12 -14.53
C PRO A 212 -8.99 -33.19 -14.03
N PRO A 213 -8.43 -32.11 -13.48
CA PRO A 213 -7.16 -32.18 -12.80
C PRO A 213 -7.27 -33.14 -11.59
N SER A 214 -6.17 -33.78 -11.22
CA SER A 214 -6.10 -34.74 -10.09
C SER A 214 -6.30 -34.10 -8.71
N VAL A 215 -6.70 -32.82 -8.65
CA VAL A 215 -6.86 -32.04 -7.43
C VAL A 215 -8.06 -32.55 -6.64
N LYS A 216 -7.77 -33.34 -5.59
CA LYS A 216 -8.79 -33.92 -4.70
C LYS A 216 -9.44 -32.88 -3.78
N THR A 217 -8.74 -31.79 -3.47
CA THR A 217 -9.18 -30.77 -2.52
C THR A 217 -9.74 -29.52 -3.22
N PRO A 218 -10.85 -28.94 -2.78
CA PRO A 218 -11.35 -27.69 -3.34
C PRO A 218 -10.32 -26.57 -3.23
N ILE A 219 -10.20 -25.76 -4.29
CA ILE A 219 -9.46 -24.49 -4.26
C ILE A 219 -10.30 -23.50 -3.45
N VAL A 220 -9.69 -22.86 -2.47
CA VAL A 220 -10.38 -21.95 -1.55
C VAL A 220 -10.06 -20.50 -1.88
N LEU A 221 -11.08 -19.72 -2.23
CA LEU A 221 -11.03 -18.25 -2.29
C LEU A 221 -11.46 -17.67 -0.95
N ALA A 222 -10.51 -17.06 -0.24
CA ALA A 222 -10.76 -16.29 0.96
C ALA A 222 -11.44 -14.97 0.59
N ASN A 223 -12.64 -14.77 1.10
CA ASN A 223 -13.40 -13.54 0.94
C ASN A 223 -13.46 -12.82 2.29
N TRP A 224 -13.02 -11.57 2.33
CA TRP A 224 -13.08 -10.73 3.53
C TRP A 224 -13.98 -9.50 3.34
N MET A 225 -14.58 -9.38 2.15
CA MET A 225 -15.53 -8.34 1.81
C MET A 225 -16.95 -8.82 2.09
N HIS A 226 -17.77 -7.97 2.68
CA HIS A 226 -19.19 -8.27 2.92
C HIS A 226 -20.07 -7.85 1.74
N GLY A 227 -21.26 -8.46 1.62
CA GLY A 227 -22.28 -8.06 0.64
C GLY A 227 -21.99 -8.47 -0.81
N ASN A 228 -21.01 -9.34 -1.06
CA ASN A 228 -20.60 -9.77 -2.40
C ASN A 228 -20.78 -11.28 -2.66
N SER A 229 -21.35 -12.03 -1.70
CA SER A 229 -21.44 -13.49 -1.74
C SER A 229 -22.20 -14.03 -2.95
N GLU A 230 -23.29 -13.36 -3.38
CA GLU A 230 -24.04 -13.78 -4.57
C GLU A 230 -23.20 -13.67 -5.85
N GLY A 231 -22.50 -12.53 -6.03
CA GLY A 231 -21.60 -12.30 -7.15
C GLY A 231 -20.48 -13.33 -7.20
N LEU A 232 -19.86 -13.61 -6.05
CA LEU A 232 -18.81 -14.62 -5.95
C LEU A 232 -19.32 -16.05 -6.19
N ASN A 233 -20.52 -16.39 -5.72
CA ASN A 233 -21.15 -17.68 -5.99
C ASN A 233 -21.42 -17.88 -7.49
N LYS A 234 -21.88 -16.83 -8.19
CA LYS A 234 -22.04 -16.87 -9.65
C LYS A 234 -20.71 -17.04 -10.36
N PHE A 235 -19.70 -16.28 -9.96
CA PHE A 235 -18.34 -16.38 -10.50
C PHE A 235 -17.76 -17.79 -10.32
N THR A 236 -17.84 -18.38 -9.12
CA THR A 236 -17.29 -19.71 -8.86
C THR A 236 -17.98 -20.80 -9.68
N ARG A 237 -19.31 -20.76 -9.82
CA ARG A 237 -20.04 -21.70 -10.69
C ARG A 237 -19.54 -21.64 -12.14
N GLN A 238 -19.41 -20.43 -12.69
CA GLN A 238 -18.93 -20.25 -14.06
C GLN A 238 -17.47 -20.72 -14.22
N PHE A 239 -16.61 -20.39 -13.26
CA PHE A 239 -15.22 -20.83 -13.24
C PHE A 239 -15.12 -22.36 -13.19
N ASN A 240 -15.90 -23.01 -12.31
CA ASN A 240 -15.89 -24.46 -12.16
C ASN A 240 -16.37 -25.17 -13.43
N LEU A 241 -17.44 -24.69 -14.06
CA LEU A 241 -17.93 -25.22 -15.34
C LEU A 241 -16.90 -25.09 -16.47
N LYS A 242 -16.12 -24.01 -16.48
CA LYS A 242 -15.14 -23.73 -17.55
C LYS A 242 -13.84 -24.51 -17.37
N THR A 243 -13.40 -24.70 -16.13
CA THR A 243 -12.05 -25.22 -15.82
C THR A 243 -12.06 -26.65 -15.27
N ASN A 244 -13.21 -27.15 -14.85
CA ASN A 244 -13.36 -28.38 -14.08
C ASN A 244 -12.58 -28.40 -12.75
N LEU A 245 -12.18 -27.23 -12.26
CA LEU A 245 -11.65 -27.05 -10.91
C LEU A 245 -12.80 -26.83 -9.94
N ARG A 246 -12.66 -27.32 -8.70
CA ARG A 246 -13.64 -27.05 -7.64
C ARG A 246 -13.21 -25.82 -6.82
N LEU A 247 -13.59 -24.64 -7.29
CA LEU A 247 -13.45 -23.41 -6.51
C LEU A 247 -14.60 -23.27 -5.50
N LYS A 248 -14.28 -22.96 -4.25
CA LYS A 248 -15.24 -22.57 -3.21
C LYS A 248 -14.84 -21.23 -2.58
N VAL A 249 -15.83 -20.46 -2.14
CA VAL A 249 -15.62 -19.23 -1.37
C VAL A 249 -15.72 -19.58 0.11
N VAL A 250 -14.82 -19.01 0.92
CA VAL A 250 -14.89 -19.06 2.38
C VAL A 250 -14.80 -17.64 2.88
N ASP A 251 -15.84 -17.21 3.59
CA ASP A 251 -15.90 -15.89 4.18
C ASP A 251 -15.08 -15.87 5.48
N PHE A 252 -14.26 -14.85 5.64
CA PHE A 252 -13.48 -14.54 6.83
C PHE A 252 -13.85 -13.14 7.30
N SER A 253 -14.11 -12.97 8.59
CA SER A 253 -14.05 -11.62 9.18
C SER A 253 -12.63 -11.06 9.09
N PRO A 254 -12.44 -9.73 9.12
CA PRO A 254 -11.10 -9.13 9.14
C PRO A 254 -10.19 -9.70 10.24
N HIS A 255 -10.74 -9.93 11.43
CA HIS A 255 -10.01 -10.52 12.55
C HIS A 255 -9.61 -11.98 12.32
N GLU A 256 -10.47 -12.80 11.71
CA GLU A 256 -10.11 -14.17 11.34
C GLU A 256 -9.07 -14.19 10.22
N LEU A 257 -9.20 -13.30 9.24
CA LEU A 257 -8.25 -13.18 8.15
C LEU A 257 -6.85 -12.92 8.70
N VAL A 258 -6.67 -11.92 9.58
CA VAL A 258 -5.38 -11.60 10.22
C VAL A 258 -4.77 -12.83 10.92
N LYS A 259 -5.58 -13.63 11.62
CA LYS A 259 -5.11 -14.85 12.29
C LYS A 259 -4.59 -15.91 11.33
N VAL A 260 -5.27 -16.09 10.18
CA VAL A 260 -4.87 -17.11 9.19
C VAL A 260 -3.82 -16.59 8.22
N PHE A 261 -3.70 -15.28 8.06
CA PHE A 261 -2.77 -14.62 7.14
C PHE A 261 -1.30 -14.94 7.43
N ASN A 262 -0.96 -15.04 8.71
CA ASN A 262 0.40 -15.28 9.21
C ASN A 262 0.68 -16.75 9.54
N LYS A 263 -0.29 -17.65 9.33
CA LYS A 263 -0.15 -19.07 9.67
C LYS A 263 0.11 -19.90 8.41
N LYS A 264 1.27 -20.56 8.34
CA LYS A 264 1.60 -21.53 7.29
C LYS A 264 1.34 -22.97 7.76
N PRO A 265 0.81 -23.87 6.91
CA PRO A 265 0.17 -23.57 5.62
C PRO A 265 -1.14 -22.81 5.83
N ARG A 266 -1.48 -21.94 4.88
CA ARG A 266 -2.69 -21.12 4.95
C ARG A 266 -3.91 -21.95 4.57
N PRO A 267 -5.07 -21.72 5.20
CA PRO A 267 -6.30 -22.46 4.90
C PRO A 267 -6.98 -22.00 3.60
N TYR A 268 -6.30 -21.22 2.76
CA TYR A 268 -6.80 -20.70 1.51
C TYR A 268 -5.76 -20.82 0.39
N ASN A 269 -6.25 -20.88 -0.86
CA ASN A 269 -5.41 -20.88 -2.05
C ASN A 269 -5.42 -19.54 -2.77
N LEU A 270 -6.52 -18.80 -2.66
CA LEU A 270 -6.72 -17.54 -3.35
C LEU A 270 -7.12 -16.47 -2.35
N LEU A 271 -6.52 -15.29 -2.47
CA LEU A 271 -6.83 -14.13 -1.64
C LEU A 271 -6.67 -12.86 -2.47
N VAL A 272 -7.65 -11.96 -2.42
CA VAL A 272 -7.49 -10.64 -3.02
C VAL A 272 -6.77 -9.74 -2.04
N LEU A 273 -5.66 -9.17 -2.49
CA LEU A 273 -4.84 -8.24 -1.73
C LEU A 273 -4.66 -6.91 -2.45
N VAL A 274 -4.50 -5.90 -1.61
CA VAL A 274 -4.17 -4.53 -2.00
C VAL A 274 -2.70 -4.34 -1.67
N PHE A 275 -1.92 -3.96 -2.67
CA PHE A 275 -0.53 -3.54 -2.54
C PHE A 275 -0.51 -2.04 -2.71
N ASP A 276 0.10 -1.33 -1.79
CA ASP A 276 0.22 0.12 -1.86
C ASP A 276 1.63 0.59 -1.53
N ALA A 277 1.95 1.77 -2.04
CA ALA A 277 3.19 2.43 -1.73
C ALA A 277 2.97 3.94 -1.66
N VAL A 278 3.52 4.57 -0.64
CA VAL A 278 3.45 6.03 -0.51
C VAL A 278 4.35 6.74 -1.54
N ARG A 279 5.35 6.00 -2.05
CA ARG A 279 6.34 6.44 -3.05
C ARG A 279 6.41 5.41 -4.18
N ALA A 280 6.98 5.80 -5.31
CA ALA A 280 7.21 4.91 -6.45
C ALA A 280 8.36 3.90 -6.21
N ASP A 281 8.33 3.20 -5.06
CA ASP A 281 9.27 2.13 -4.74
C ASP A 281 8.66 0.77 -5.14
N PRO A 282 9.26 0.06 -6.12
CA PRO A 282 8.79 -1.25 -6.52
C PRO A 282 8.88 -2.31 -5.41
N ASN A 283 9.72 -2.14 -4.39
CA ASN A 283 9.88 -3.12 -3.32
C ASN A 283 8.57 -3.40 -2.56
N ALA A 284 7.74 -2.37 -2.36
CA ALA A 284 6.44 -2.49 -1.69
C ALA A 284 5.48 -3.46 -2.40
N PHE A 285 5.73 -3.78 -3.68
CA PHE A 285 4.90 -4.67 -4.49
C PHE A 285 5.49 -6.09 -4.62
N PHE A 286 6.75 -6.28 -4.25
CA PHE A 286 7.48 -7.53 -4.48
C PHE A 286 7.78 -8.30 -3.19
N ASP A 287 7.81 -7.61 -2.06
CA ASP A 287 8.22 -8.19 -0.77
C ASP A 287 7.41 -9.45 -0.41
N SER A 288 6.13 -9.40 -0.74
CA SER A 288 5.10 -10.41 -0.52
C SER A 288 5.31 -11.70 -1.31
N PHE A 289 6.13 -11.65 -2.37
CA PHE A 289 6.50 -12.79 -3.21
C PHE A 289 7.92 -13.29 -2.92
N ALA A 290 8.77 -12.43 -2.36
CA ALA A 290 10.20 -12.69 -2.19
C ALA A 290 10.59 -13.14 -0.77
N LYS A 291 9.90 -12.64 0.26
CA LYS A 291 10.21 -12.95 1.66
C LYS A 291 9.64 -14.30 2.10
N SER A 292 10.28 -14.93 3.07
CA SER A 292 9.87 -16.23 3.61
C SER A 292 8.52 -16.19 4.34
N ASP A 293 8.10 -15.02 4.82
CA ASP A 293 6.81 -14.75 5.46
C ASP A 293 5.76 -14.18 4.48
N GLY A 294 6.08 -14.10 3.18
CA GLY A 294 5.18 -13.65 2.12
C GLY A 294 3.93 -14.53 1.93
N PHE A 295 3.09 -14.18 0.96
CA PHE A 295 1.72 -14.72 0.78
C PHE A 295 1.63 -16.08 0.11
N HIS A 296 2.76 -16.67 -0.25
CA HIS A 296 2.85 -18.04 -0.76
C HIS A 296 3.37 -18.98 0.33
N ASP A 297 2.83 -20.20 0.35
CA ASP A 297 3.27 -21.26 1.26
C ASP A 297 4.47 -22.05 0.70
N PHE A 298 5.03 -21.60 -0.42
CA PHE A 298 6.19 -22.16 -1.09
C PHE A 298 7.15 -21.03 -1.51
N GLU A 299 8.43 -21.34 -1.63
CA GLU A 299 9.44 -20.35 -2.07
C GLU A 299 9.50 -20.25 -3.60
N ILE A 300 9.84 -19.04 -4.08
CA ILE A 300 10.17 -18.78 -5.49
C ILE A 300 11.63 -18.29 -5.59
N PRO A 301 12.61 -19.18 -5.75
CA PRO A 301 14.03 -18.83 -5.62
C PRO A 301 14.51 -17.72 -6.57
N VAL A 302 13.98 -17.68 -7.80
CA VAL A 302 14.34 -16.66 -8.79
C VAL A 302 13.91 -15.27 -8.32
N ILE A 303 12.68 -15.12 -7.83
CA ILE A 303 12.17 -13.86 -7.28
C ILE A 303 12.99 -13.45 -6.05
N LYS A 304 13.25 -14.38 -5.12
CA LYS A 304 14.06 -14.11 -3.91
C LYS A 304 15.46 -13.59 -4.24
N LYS A 305 16.12 -14.19 -5.24
CA LYS A 305 17.42 -13.73 -5.75
C LYS A 305 17.34 -12.33 -6.34
N LEU A 306 16.40 -12.09 -7.27
CA LEU A 306 16.23 -10.79 -7.92
C LEU A 306 15.86 -9.70 -6.93
N TYR A 307 15.02 -9.98 -5.94
CA TYR A 307 14.66 -9.05 -4.89
C TYR A 307 15.86 -8.68 -4.00
N THR A 308 16.73 -9.65 -3.70
CA THR A 308 17.99 -9.40 -2.97
C THR A 308 18.93 -8.53 -3.80
N GLU A 309 18.99 -8.74 -5.12
CA GLU A 309 19.75 -7.91 -6.06
C GLU A 309 19.20 -6.47 -6.12
N LEU A 310 17.88 -6.32 -6.23
CA LEU A 310 17.19 -5.02 -6.25
C LEU A 310 17.50 -4.20 -5.00
N ASN A 311 17.48 -4.82 -3.82
CA ASN A 311 17.75 -4.14 -2.55
C ASN A 311 19.21 -3.71 -2.36
N ARG A 312 20.14 -4.26 -3.15
CA ARG A 312 21.57 -3.93 -3.08
C ARG A 312 22.03 -2.98 -4.19
N GLU A 313 21.18 -2.73 -5.18
CA GLU A 313 21.51 -1.91 -6.34
C GLU A 313 21.14 -0.44 -6.09
N ASP A 314 22.11 0.45 -6.27
CA ASP A 314 21.98 1.90 -6.08
C ASP A 314 21.79 2.66 -7.40
N ASN A 315 21.98 2.00 -8.55
CA ASN A 315 21.77 2.60 -9.86
C ASN A 315 20.31 2.45 -10.30
N ASP A 316 19.59 3.57 -10.40
CA ASP A 316 18.17 3.58 -10.79
C ASP A 316 17.87 2.85 -12.10
N GLY A 317 18.73 2.98 -13.11
CA GLY A 317 18.56 2.30 -14.39
C GLY A 317 18.58 0.78 -14.23
N LYS A 318 19.53 0.26 -13.46
CA LYS A 318 19.62 -1.17 -13.15
C LYS A 318 18.49 -1.64 -12.24
N ARG A 319 18.12 -0.85 -11.22
CA ARG A 319 16.96 -1.13 -10.36
C ARG A 319 15.70 -1.34 -11.18
N LYS A 320 15.43 -0.47 -12.16
CA LYS A 320 14.29 -0.59 -13.07
C LYS A 320 14.30 -1.90 -13.85
N VAL A 321 15.44 -2.28 -14.42
CA VAL A 321 15.59 -3.55 -15.14
C VAL A 321 15.34 -4.76 -14.23
N ILE A 322 15.88 -4.75 -13.01
CA ILE A 322 15.65 -5.83 -12.03
C ILE A 322 14.17 -5.89 -11.63
N ALA A 323 13.54 -4.74 -11.36
CA ALA A 323 12.12 -4.67 -11.04
C ALA A 323 11.23 -5.22 -12.17
N ALA A 324 11.54 -4.89 -13.43
CA ALA A 324 10.85 -5.45 -14.60
C ALA A 324 10.92 -6.98 -14.62
N ARG A 325 12.11 -7.54 -14.33
CA ARG A 325 12.34 -8.98 -14.30
C ARG A 325 11.54 -9.66 -13.20
N ILE A 326 11.49 -9.07 -11.99
CA ILE A 326 10.65 -9.58 -10.90
C ILE A 326 9.17 -9.57 -11.30
N ALA A 327 8.68 -8.46 -11.86
CA ALA A 327 7.29 -8.35 -12.28
C ALA A 327 6.92 -9.37 -13.36
N ASN A 328 7.80 -9.62 -14.34
CA ASN A 328 7.60 -10.67 -15.34
C ASN A 328 7.63 -12.07 -14.72
N GLU A 329 8.54 -12.35 -13.80
CA GLU A 329 8.61 -13.66 -13.12
C GLU A 329 7.32 -13.96 -12.33
N ILE A 330 6.74 -12.95 -11.68
CA ILE A 330 5.44 -13.07 -10.99
C ILE A 330 4.32 -13.49 -11.97
N LEU A 331 4.33 -12.92 -13.18
CA LEU A 331 3.37 -13.24 -14.23
C LEU A 331 3.61 -14.62 -14.83
N ASP A 332 4.85 -14.92 -15.20
CA ASP A 332 5.25 -16.17 -15.84
C ASP A 332 4.97 -17.38 -14.93
N GLN A 333 5.19 -17.22 -13.62
CA GLN A 333 4.85 -18.23 -12.62
C GLN A 333 3.40 -18.22 -12.16
N SER A 334 2.56 -17.31 -12.71
CA SER A 334 1.15 -17.18 -12.37
C SER A 334 0.90 -17.02 -10.86
N LEU A 335 1.73 -16.23 -10.18
CA LEU A 335 1.69 -16.06 -8.71
C LEU A 335 0.64 -15.04 -8.25
N ALA A 336 0.32 -14.08 -9.13
CA ALA A 336 -0.70 -13.08 -8.93
C ALA A 336 -1.42 -12.78 -10.25
N LEU A 337 -2.73 -12.60 -10.18
CA LEU A 337 -3.54 -12.07 -11.26
C LEU A 337 -3.89 -10.61 -10.93
N PRO A 338 -3.29 -9.63 -11.63
CA PRO A 338 -3.62 -8.22 -11.43
C PRO A 338 -5.09 -7.96 -11.79
N LEU A 339 -5.82 -7.28 -10.90
CA LEU A 339 -7.21 -6.94 -11.12
C LEU A 339 -7.32 -5.50 -11.61
N TYR A 340 -6.73 -4.56 -10.88
CA TYR A 340 -6.76 -3.14 -11.23
C TYR A 340 -5.78 -2.32 -10.39
N GLN A 341 -5.50 -1.09 -10.84
CA GLN A 341 -4.94 -0.02 -10.00
C GLN A 341 -6.07 0.89 -9.53
N SER A 342 -6.04 1.24 -8.25
CA SER A 342 -7.05 2.08 -7.63
C SER A 342 -7.02 3.49 -8.21
N LEU A 343 -8.22 3.99 -8.50
CA LEU A 343 -8.45 5.39 -8.77
C LEU A 343 -9.35 5.92 -7.67
N ARG A 344 -9.06 7.15 -7.26
CA ARG A 344 -9.77 7.81 -6.19
C ARG A 344 -10.02 9.26 -6.53
N THR A 345 -11.18 9.79 -6.18
CA THR A 345 -11.38 11.23 -6.17
C THR A 345 -11.13 11.73 -4.77
N LEU A 346 -10.15 12.61 -4.61
CA LEU A 346 -9.89 13.26 -3.35
C LEU A 346 -10.68 14.58 -3.31
N TYR A 347 -11.34 14.86 -2.19
CA TYR A 347 -12.18 16.02 -1.97
C TYR A 347 -11.57 16.94 -0.93
N TYR A 348 -11.46 18.23 -1.27
CA TYR A 348 -11.00 19.27 -0.35
C TYR A 348 -11.92 20.49 -0.38
N PRO A 349 -12.09 21.18 0.76
CA PRO A 349 -12.86 22.40 0.84
C PRO A 349 -12.31 23.47 -0.11
N LYS A 350 -13.21 24.28 -0.69
CA LYS A 350 -12.88 25.33 -1.67
C LYS A 350 -11.96 26.42 -1.10
N GLU A 351 -11.93 26.58 0.22
CA GLU A 351 -11.09 27.56 0.91
C GLU A 351 -9.59 27.22 0.94
N ILE A 352 -9.17 25.99 0.61
CA ILE A 352 -7.76 25.59 0.62
C ILE A 352 -7.08 26.08 -0.67
N LYS A 353 -6.13 27.01 -0.54
CA LYS A 353 -5.53 27.72 -1.70
C LYS A 353 -4.27 27.08 -2.29
N ASN A 354 -3.56 26.22 -1.55
CA ASN A 354 -2.24 25.69 -1.93
C ASN A 354 -2.20 24.15 -1.92
N LEU A 355 -3.17 23.53 -2.57
CA LEU A 355 -3.26 22.09 -2.61
C LEU A 355 -2.34 21.54 -3.71
N THR A 356 -1.14 21.13 -3.33
CA THR A 356 -0.23 20.40 -4.22
C THR A 356 -0.30 18.92 -3.88
N VAL A 357 -0.91 18.14 -4.76
CA VAL A 357 -1.00 16.69 -4.63
C VAL A 357 -0.10 16.09 -5.71
N GLY A 358 0.84 15.23 -5.30
CA GLY A 358 1.74 14.53 -6.22
C GLY A 358 3.21 14.99 -6.23
N THR A 359 3.64 15.92 -5.37
CA THR A 359 5.08 16.21 -5.17
C THR A 359 5.68 15.30 -4.12
N GLY A 360 6.37 14.22 -4.54
CA GLY A 360 7.20 13.36 -3.68
C GLY A 360 6.45 12.39 -2.75
N PHE A 361 5.19 12.66 -2.44
CA PHE A 361 4.26 11.75 -1.75
C PHE A 361 2.94 11.77 -2.51
N LEU A 362 2.62 10.66 -3.18
CA LEU A 362 1.67 10.65 -4.29
C LEU A 362 0.19 10.59 -3.86
N GLU A 363 -0.09 10.48 -2.56
CA GLU A 363 -1.46 10.19 -2.09
C GLU A 363 -2.02 11.20 -1.08
N TYR A 364 -1.20 11.94 -0.33
CA TYR A 364 -1.69 12.85 0.72
C TYR A 364 -0.92 14.19 0.72
N PRO A 365 -1.60 15.35 0.72
CA PRO A 365 -0.95 16.64 0.92
C PRO A 365 -0.46 16.77 2.37
N GLU A 366 0.68 17.43 2.57
CA GLU A 366 1.15 17.79 3.91
C GLU A 366 0.22 18.85 4.52
N VAL A 367 -0.57 18.46 5.53
CA VAL A 367 -1.52 19.36 6.22
C VAL A 367 -0.84 20.59 6.82
N GLY A 368 0.47 20.49 7.14
CA GLY A 368 1.28 21.59 7.65
C GLY A 368 1.39 22.78 6.71
N ASP A 369 1.27 22.55 5.40
CA ASP A 369 1.49 23.54 4.33
C ASP A 369 0.19 24.16 3.80
N LEU A 370 -0.97 23.67 4.25
CA LEU A 370 -2.25 24.20 3.85
C LEU A 370 -2.47 25.61 4.43
N LYS A 371 -2.69 26.57 3.54
CA LYS A 371 -3.04 27.96 3.86
C LYS A 371 -4.48 28.25 3.42
N TRP A 372 -5.18 29.06 4.21
CA TRP A 372 -6.54 29.53 3.92
C TRP A 372 -6.54 30.98 3.42
#